data_AF-A0A1U8F9Y2-F1
#
_entry.id   AF-A0A1U8F9Y2-F1
#
_cell.length_a   1.000
_cell.length_b   1.000
_cell.length_c   1.000
_cell.angle_alpha   90.00
_cell.angle_beta   90.00
_cell.angle_gamma   90.00
#
_symmetry.space_group_name_H-M   'P 1'
#
loop_
_entity.id
_entity.type
_entity.pdbx_description
1 polymer ?
#
loop_
_entity_poly.entity_id
_entity_poly.type
_entity_poly.pdbx_seq_one_letter_code
_entity_poly.pdbx_strand_id
1 'polypeptide(L)'
;MAASVSLSLVGAFKGLSLSSSNSSSLFGVSVNVSGACQPLPKLLKYPLTIESAHKKGAGSTKNGRDSPGQRLGVKIYGDQIAKPGSIIVRQRGTKFHPGKNVGLGKDHTIFSLIDGLVKFEKFGPDRKKISVYPREMQPENPNSYRNRKRESFRLQRERRKARKEGVILQPQLVVASAVESSEDNLTTTC
;
A
#
# COMPACT_ATOMS: atom_id res chain seq x y z
N MET A 1 39.58 34.45 -16.98
CA MET A 1 38.77 35.57 -16.47
C MET A 1 37.33 35.11 -16.32
N ALA A 2 36.70 35.57 -15.25
CA ALA A 2 35.49 35.04 -14.64
C ALA A 2 34.17 35.35 -15.38
N ALA A 3 33.19 34.47 -15.13
CA ALA A 3 31.77 34.69 -14.78
C ALA A 3 30.90 35.59 -15.70
N SER A 4 29.70 35.17 -16.09
CA SER A 4 28.56 35.00 -15.17
C SER A 4 27.38 34.31 -15.86
N VAL A 5 26.68 33.43 -15.13
CA VAL A 5 25.39 32.83 -15.52
C VAL A 5 24.36 33.30 -14.52
N SER A 6 23.37 34.06 -14.98
CA SER A 6 22.21 34.47 -14.17
C SER A 6 21.12 33.40 -14.27
N LEU A 7 20.74 32.82 -13.13
CA LEU A 7 19.58 31.93 -13.00
C LEU A 7 18.63 32.54 -11.97
N SER A 8 17.52 33.07 -12.45
CA SER A 8 16.41 33.54 -11.61
C SER A 8 15.60 32.34 -11.13
N LEU A 9 15.62 32.08 -9.82
CA LEU A 9 14.94 30.98 -9.16
C LEU A 9 13.66 31.51 -8.46
N VAL A 10 12.48 31.35 -9.08
CA VAL A 10 11.20 31.46 -8.35
C VAL A 10 10.27 30.34 -8.83
N GLY A 11 10.25 29.24 -8.09
CA GLY A 11 9.27 28.17 -8.23
C GLY A 11 8.54 27.98 -6.91
N ALA A 12 7.36 28.58 -6.77
CA ALA A 12 6.49 28.37 -5.62
C ALA A 12 5.69 27.06 -5.81
N PHE A 13 6.04 26.03 -5.04
CA PHE A 13 5.24 24.82 -4.91
C PHE A 13 4.03 25.11 -4.00
N LYS A 14 2.84 25.28 -4.59
CA LYS A 14 1.57 25.20 -3.86
C LYS A 14 1.22 23.73 -3.63
N GLY A 15 1.08 23.37 -2.36
CA GLY A 15 0.79 22.01 -1.90
C GLY A 15 -0.58 21.51 -2.33
N LEU A 16 -0.61 20.26 -2.78
CA LEU A 16 -1.80 19.43 -2.89
C LEU A 16 -2.14 18.90 -1.49
N SER A 17 -3.26 19.33 -0.93
CA SER A 17 -3.88 18.65 0.21
C SER A 17 -5.02 17.77 -0.31
N LEU A 18 -4.87 16.46 -0.14
CA LEU A 18 -5.93 15.47 -0.30
C LEU A 18 -6.30 14.99 1.11
N SER A 19 -7.38 15.53 1.68
CA SER A 19 -8.05 14.93 2.83
C SER A 19 -9.42 14.41 2.39
N SER A 20 -9.54 13.09 2.40
CA SER A 20 -10.82 12.38 2.41
C SER A 20 -11.42 12.48 3.80
N SER A 21 -12.74 12.72 3.92
CA SER A 21 -13.58 12.20 5.01
C SER A 21 -15.07 12.31 4.67
N ASN A 22 -15.73 11.16 4.74
CA ASN A 22 -17.18 10.97 4.77
C ASN A 22 -17.83 11.69 5.95
N SER A 23 -19.08 12.13 5.79
CA SER A 23 -20.12 11.97 6.83
C SER A 23 -21.54 12.28 6.31
N SER A 24 -22.32 11.20 6.19
CA SER A 24 -23.71 11.04 6.62
C SER A 24 -24.74 12.19 6.52
N SER A 25 -25.76 11.89 5.73
CA SER A 25 -27.18 12.31 5.81
C SER A 25 -27.75 12.53 7.20
N LEU A 26 -28.53 13.60 7.38
CA LEU A 26 -29.78 13.62 8.16
C LEU A 26 -30.77 14.61 7.53
N PHE A 27 -31.78 14.08 6.87
CA PHE A 27 -33.00 14.80 6.49
C PHE A 27 -33.86 14.99 7.75
N GLY A 28 -34.11 16.24 8.12
CA GLY A 28 -35.12 16.59 9.11
C GLY A 28 -36.49 16.69 8.43
N VAL A 29 -37.40 15.79 8.80
CA VAL A 29 -38.85 16.01 8.65
C VAL A 29 -39.52 15.52 9.93
N SER A 30 -40.08 16.47 10.66
CA SER A 30 -40.94 16.29 11.82
C SER A 30 -42.33 15.84 11.36
N VAL A 31 -42.80 14.70 11.86
CA VAL A 31 -44.19 14.26 11.69
C VAL A 31 -44.83 14.24 13.07
N ASN A 32 -45.83 15.10 13.26
CA ASN A 32 -46.67 15.15 14.44
C ASN A 32 -48.09 14.81 13.98
N VAL A 33 -48.60 13.64 14.34
CA VAL A 33 -49.99 13.24 14.08
C VAL A 33 -50.55 12.60 15.34
N SER A 34 -51.32 13.40 16.08
CA SER A 34 -52.18 12.96 17.17
C SER A 34 -53.63 12.88 16.66
N GLY A 35 -54.21 11.67 16.76
CA GLY A 35 -55.62 11.44 17.14
C GLY A 35 -56.74 11.88 16.19
N ALA A 36 -57.49 10.91 15.66
CA ALA A 36 -58.87 10.61 16.08
C ALA A 36 -59.53 9.62 15.11
N CYS A 37 -60.07 8.53 15.66
CA CYS A 37 -60.95 7.58 14.97
C CYS A 37 -62.42 8.03 15.12
N GLN A 38 -63.17 8.05 14.03
CA GLN A 38 -64.65 8.10 14.02
C GLN A 38 -65.14 7.19 12.87
N PRO A 39 -66.13 6.29 13.07
CA PRO A 39 -66.64 5.40 12.03
C PRO A 39 -68.02 5.81 11.46
N LEU A 40 -68.35 5.21 10.30
CA LEU A 40 -69.65 5.02 9.60
C LEU A 40 -70.00 6.00 8.45
N PRO A 41 -70.86 5.62 7.47
CA PRO A 41 -71.48 4.31 7.15
C PRO A 41 -71.21 3.82 5.70
N LYS A 42 -71.53 2.55 5.44
CA LYS A 42 -71.52 1.91 4.11
C LYS A 42 -72.72 2.36 3.28
N LEU A 43 -72.54 2.74 2.01
CA LEU A 43 -73.57 2.50 0.99
C LEU A 43 -73.05 2.50 -0.47
N LEU A 44 -73.23 1.33 -1.08
CA LEU A 44 -73.53 0.94 -2.46
C LEU A 44 -72.69 1.40 -3.68
N LYS A 45 -72.48 0.38 -4.52
CA LYS A 45 -71.73 0.26 -5.78
C LYS A 45 -72.33 1.04 -6.96
N TYR A 46 -71.46 1.64 -7.77
CA TYR A 46 -71.60 1.70 -9.24
C TYR A 46 -70.25 1.36 -9.90
N PRO A 47 -70.24 0.74 -11.09
CA PRO A 47 -69.06 0.11 -11.67
C PRO A 47 -68.12 1.15 -12.26
N LEU A 48 -66.90 1.25 -11.74
CA LEU A 48 -65.83 1.89 -12.51
C LEU A 48 -65.37 0.87 -13.55
N THR A 49 -65.95 0.99 -14.75
CA THR A 49 -65.46 0.40 -15.99
C THR A 49 -63.94 0.57 -16.03
N ILE A 50 -63.20 -0.54 -16.04
CA ILE A 50 -61.76 -0.47 -16.30
C ILE A 50 -61.62 -0.24 -17.81
N GLU A 51 -61.78 1.03 -18.22
CA GLU A 51 -61.27 1.53 -19.49
C GLU A 51 -59.81 1.10 -19.55
N SER A 52 -59.50 0.24 -20.53
CA SER A 52 -58.18 -0.29 -20.88
C SER A 52 -57.05 0.12 -19.95
N ALA A 53 -56.48 -0.84 -19.24
CA ALA A 53 -55.20 -0.68 -18.58
C ALA A 53 -54.20 -0.06 -19.57
N HIS A 54 -53.94 1.25 -19.45
CA HIS A 54 -52.74 1.82 -20.04
C HIS A 54 -51.61 1.00 -19.49
N LYS A 55 -50.86 0.32 -20.38
CA LYS A 55 -49.74 -0.54 -20.03
C LYS A 55 -48.84 0.28 -19.10
N LYS A 56 -48.96 0.11 -17.78
CA LYS A 56 -48.15 0.85 -16.82
C LYS A 56 -46.72 0.49 -17.18
N GLY A 57 -45.97 1.52 -17.56
CA GLY A 57 -44.83 1.43 -18.45
C GLY A 57 -43.98 0.21 -18.21
N ALA A 58 -43.50 -0.38 -19.30
CA ALA A 58 -42.40 -1.33 -19.24
C ALA A 58 -41.25 -0.62 -18.49
N GLY A 59 -41.19 -0.82 -17.18
CA GLY A 59 -40.13 -0.30 -16.36
C GLY A 59 -38.86 -0.87 -16.93
N SER A 60 -37.92 -0.02 -17.29
CA SER A 60 -36.55 -0.46 -17.56
C SER A 60 -36.05 -1.10 -16.28
N THR A 61 -36.21 -2.43 -16.14
CA THR A 61 -35.62 -3.18 -15.05
C THR A 61 -34.13 -3.11 -15.30
N LYS A 62 -33.43 -2.24 -14.57
CA LYS A 62 -31.98 -2.13 -14.66
C LYS A 62 -31.38 -3.47 -14.23
N ASN A 63 -30.96 -4.26 -15.21
CA ASN A 63 -30.23 -5.51 -14.98
C ASN A 63 -28.79 -5.16 -14.59
N GLY A 64 -28.60 -4.71 -13.35
CA GLY A 64 -27.31 -4.28 -12.78
C GLY A 64 -26.66 -5.32 -11.88
N ARG A 65 -26.75 -6.61 -12.24
CA ARG A 65 -26.14 -7.71 -11.46
C ARG A 65 -24.81 -8.09 -12.09
N ASP A 66 -23.76 -7.38 -11.72
CA ASP A 66 -22.39 -7.72 -12.11
C ASP A 66 -21.60 -8.29 -10.95
N SER A 67 -20.71 -9.24 -11.27
CA SER A 67 -19.76 -9.80 -10.31
C SER A 67 -18.49 -8.95 -10.27
N PRO A 68 -17.81 -8.86 -9.11
CA PRO A 68 -16.50 -8.21 -9.08
C PRO A 68 -15.52 -8.95 -10.00
N GLY A 69 -14.67 -8.17 -10.67
CA GLY A 69 -13.60 -8.70 -11.50
C GLY A 69 -12.69 -9.63 -10.69
N GLN A 70 -12.55 -10.86 -11.17
CA GLN A 70 -11.66 -11.83 -10.52
C GLN A 70 -10.21 -11.46 -10.84
N ARG A 71 -9.36 -11.39 -9.82
CA ARG A 71 -7.94 -10.99 -9.91
C ARG A 71 -7.04 -12.07 -10.52
N LEU A 72 -7.49 -12.64 -11.64
CA LEU A 72 -6.79 -13.64 -12.45
C LEU A 72 -5.60 -12.99 -13.18
N GLY A 73 -4.89 -13.79 -13.98
CA GLY A 73 -3.76 -13.37 -14.80
C GLY A 73 -2.41 -13.85 -14.28
N VAL A 74 -1.38 -13.42 -15.01
CA VAL A 74 0.03 -13.69 -14.71
C VAL A 74 0.45 -12.87 -13.48
N LYS A 75 1.16 -13.51 -12.56
CA LYS A 75 1.69 -12.92 -11.33
C LYS A 75 3.20 -12.75 -11.38
N ILE A 76 3.90 -13.70 -12.00
CA ILE A 76 5.34 -13.66 -12.24
C ILE A 76 5.57 -13.78 -13.74
N TYR A 77 6.27 -12.82 -14.32
CA TYR A 77 6.56 -12.78 -15.76
C TYR A 77 7.83 -13.58 -16.11
N GLY A 78 8.16 -13.64 -17.40
CA GLY A 78 9.38 -14.26 -17.88
C GLY A 78 10.63 -13.60 -17.29
N ASP A 79 11.66 -14.40 -17.05
CA ASP A 79 12.96 -14.01 -16.51
C ASP A 79 12.89 -13.34 -15.12
N GLN A 80 11.79 -13.55 -14.40
CA GLN A 80 11.65 -13.16 -13.01
C GLN A 80 11.90 -14.33 -12.07
N ILE A 81 12.34 -14.01 -10.86
CA ILE A 81 12.65 -14.99 -9.82
C ILE A 81 11.34 -15.48 -9.19
N ALA A 82 11.12 -16.79 -9.23
CA ALA A 82 10.09 -17.48 -8.47
C ALA A 82 10.70 -18.18 -7.25
N LYS A 83 9.96 -18.20 -6.14
CA LYS A 83 10.26 -19.05 -4.98
C LYS A 83 9.45 -20.35 -5.07
N PRO A 84 9.87 -21.45 -4.42
CA PRO A 84 9.04 -22.65 -4.31
C PRO A 84 7.66 -22.29 -3.72
N GLY A 85 6.60 -22.86 -4.29
CA GLY A 85 5.20 -22.57 -3.94
C GLY A 85 4.64 -21.24 -4.47
N SER A 86 5.45 -20.39 -5.10
CA SER A 86 4.95 -19.12 -5.66
C SER A 86 4.01 -19.35 -6.83
N ILE A 87 2.91 -18.61 -6.85
CA ILE A 87 1.94 -18.66 -7.94
C ILE A 87 2.48 -17.87 -9.13
N ILE A 88 2.59 -18.53 -10.29
CA ILE A 88 3.04 -17.89 -11.54
C ILE A 88 1.83 -17.34 -12.31
N VAL A 89 0.75 -18.13 -12.44
CA VAL A 89 -0.46 -17.71 -13.17
C VAL A 89 -1.71 -18.23 -12.47
N ARG A 90 -2.69 -17.35 -12.26
CA ARG A 90 -4.06 -17.72 -11.91
C ARG A 90 -4.92 -17.61 -13.17
N GLN A 91 -5.53 -18.70 -13.61
CA GLN A 91 -6.27 -18.72 -14.87
C GLN A 91 -7.65 -19.35 -14.72
N ARG A 92 -8.44 -19.29 -15.79
CA ARG A 92 -9.65 -20.08 -15.98
C ARG A 92 -9.38 -20.97 -17.18
N GLY A 93 -9.48 -22.28 -16.99
CA GLY A 93 -8.93 -23.26 -17.92
C GLY A 93 -7.40 -23.15 -18.06
N THR A 94 -6.83 -23.92 -18.98
CA THR A 94 -5.38 -23.97 -19.23
C THR A 94 -5.01 -23.13 -20.46
N LYS A 95 -4.85 -21.82 -20.28
CA LYS A 95 -4.23 -20.95 -21.32
C LYS A 95 -2.74 -21.22 -21.42
N PHE A 96 -2.13 -21.42 -20.25
CA PHE A 96 -0.77 -21.89 -20.09
C PHE A 96 -0.79 -23.32 -19.57
N HIS A 97 0.11 -24.15 -20.10
CA HIS A 97 0.32 -25.52 -19.66
C HIS A 97 1.50 -25.60 -18.68
N PRO A 98 1.45 -26.51 -17.70
CA PRO A 98 2.60 -26.77 -16.83
C PRO A 98 3.74 -27.38 -17.65
N GLY A 99 4.95 -26.86 -17.47
CA GLY A 99 6.18 -27.37 -18.04
C GLY A 99 7.03 -28.06 -16.98
N LYS A 100 8.35 -27.85 -17.02
CA LYS A 100 9.29 -28.45 -16.06
C LYS A 100 9.33 -27.66 -14.75
N ASN A 101 9.46 -28.36 -13.62
CA ASN A 101 9.61 -27.80 -12.27
C ASN A 101 8.44 -26.91 -11.79
N VAL A 102 7.25 -27.20 -12.31
CA VAL A 102 6.04 -26.41 -12.13
C VAL A 102 4.87 -27.35 -11.92
N GLY A 103 4.00 -27.04 -10.95
CA GLY A 103 2.79 -27.79 -10.64
C GLY A 103 1.52 -27.11 -11.16
N LEU A 104 0.47 -27.92 -11.36
CA LEU A 104 -0.88 -27.47 -11.69
C LEU A 104 -1.82 -27.71 -10.50
N GLY A 105 -2.49 -26.66 -10.04
CA GLY A 105 -3.49 -26.74 -8.97
C GLY A 105 -4.87 -27.16 -9.48
N LYS A 106 -5.80 -27.43 -8.54
CA LYS A 106 -7.18 -27.85 -8.82
C LYS A 106 -7.94 -26.89 -9.75
N ASP A 107 -7.72 -25.58 -9.60
CA ASP A 107 -8.34 -24.54 -10.43
C ASP A 107 -7.49 -24.14 -11.65
N HIS A 108 -6.57 -25.02 -12.07
CA HIS A 108 -5.59 -24.79 -13.14
C HIS A 108 -4.60 -23.64 -12.86
N THR A 109 -4.48 -23.21 -11.61
CA THR A 109 -3.42 -22.28 -11.17
C THR A 109 -2.06 -22.96 -11.32
N ILE A 110 -1.10 -22.23 -11.88
CA ILE A 110 0.27 -22.72 -12.08
C ILE A 110 1.17 -22.16 -10.98
N PHE A 111 1.91 -23.02 -10.30
CA PHE A 111 2.82 -22.66 -9.21
C PHE A 111 4.21 -23.29 -9.38
N SER A 112 5.23 -22.62 -8.85
CA SER A 112 6.62 -23.10 -8.92
C SER A 112 6.90 -24.20 -7.90
N LEU A 113 7.67 -25.21 -8.27
CA LEU A 113 8.18 -26.23 -7.33
C LEU A 113 9.57 -25.89 -6.79
N ILE A 114 10.39 -25.21 -7.60
CA ILE A 114 11.76 -24.83 -7.27
C ILE A 114 11.91 -23.31 -7.24
N ASP A 115 13.02 -22.82 -6.71
CA ASP A 115 13.48 -21.46 -6.94
C ASP A 115 14.21 -21.34 -8.29
N GLY A 116 14.02 -20.21 -8.97
CA GLY A 116 14.63 -20.01 -10.28
C GLY A 116 13.96 -18.94 -11.13
N LEU A 117 14.35 -18.88 -12.40
CA LEU A 117 13.76 -18.00 -13.40
C LEU A 117 12.60 -18.69 -14.11
N VAL A 118 11.48 -17.97 -14.23
CA VAL A 118 10.31 -18.43 -15.00
C VAL A 118 10.55 -18.20 -16.49
N LYS A 119 10.29 -19.21 -17.33
CA LYS A 119 10.35 -19.09 -18.78
C LYS A 119 9.05 -19.55 -19.42
N PHE A 120 8.57 -18.74 -20.38
CA PHE A 120 7.41 -19.05 -21.21
C PHE A 120 7.90 -19.59 -22.55
N GLU A 121 7.50 -20.81 -22.87
CA GLU A 121 7.89 -21.48 -24.11
C GLU A 121 6.64 -21.81 -24.94
N LYS A 122 6.79 -21.92 -26.26
CA LYS A 122 5.70 -22.41 -27.12
C LYS A 122 5.47 -23.90 -26.85
N PHE A 123 4.20 -24.31 -26.89
CA PHE A 123 3.74 -25.68 -26.75
C PHE A 123 2.84 -26.01 -27.95
N GLY A 124 3.45 -26.43 -29.06
CA GLY A 124 2.78 -26.57 -30.34
C GLY A 124 2.59 -25.22 -31.06
N PRO A 125 1.61 -25.11 -31.98
CA PRO A 125 1.43 -23.91 -32.79
C PRO A 125 0.95 -22.70 -31.96
N ASP A 126 -0.08 -22.90 -31.12
CA ASP A 126 -0.80 -21.78 -30.49
C ASP A 126 -0.59 -21.69 -28.97
N ARG A 127 -0.33 -22.81 -28.30
CA ARG A 127 -0.33 -22.88 -26.83
C ARG A 127 1.03 -22.52 -26.26
N LYS A 128 1.06 -22.16 -24.98
CA LYS A 128 2.29 -21.84 -24.24
C LYS A 128 2.42 -22.75 -23.02
N LYS A 129 3.65 -23.13 -22.69
CA LYS A 129 4.01 -23.84 -21.47
C LYS A 129 4.91 -22.98 -20.59
N ILE A 130 4.83 -23.19 -19.28
CA ILE A 130 5.62 -22.46 -18.28
C ILE A 130 6.56 -23.43 -17.60
N SER A 131 7.86 -23.15 -17.69
CA SER A 131 8.89 -23.91 -16.99
C SER A 131 9.66 -22.99 -16.04
N VAL A 132 10.21 -23.55 -14.98
CA VAL A 132 11.13 -22.83 -14.09
C VAL A 132 12.51 -23.46 -14.19
N TYR A 133 13.52 -22.63 -14.42
CA TYR A 133 14.91 -23.02 -14.52
C TYR A 133 15.70 -22.48 -13.32
N PRO A 134 16.55 -23.31 -12.68
CA PRO A 134 17.38 -22.84 -11.58
C PRO A 134 18.28 -21.69 -12.05
N ARG A 135 18.41 -20.66 -11.22
CA ARG A 135 19.22 -19.47 -11.55
C ARG A 135 20.52 -19.50 -10.77
N GLU A 136 21.63 -19.46 -11.49
CA GLU A 136 22.92 -19.16 -10.88
C GLU A 136 23.01 -17.67 -10.56
N MET A 137 23.28 -17.35 -9.30
CA MET A 137 23.43 -15.98 -8.84
C MET A 137 24.79 -15.45 -9.31
N GLN A 138 24.78 -14.59 -10.32
CA GLN A 138 26.00 -13.90 -10.72
C GLN A 138 26.49 -12.99 -9.59
N PRO A 139 27.80 -12.97 -9.28
CA PRO A 139 28.33 -12.11 -8.24
C PRO A 139 28.10 -10.63 -8.60
N GLU A 140 27.69 -9.83 -7.61
CA GLU A 140 27.46 -8.41 -7.82
C GLU A 140 28.78 -7.64 -8.03
N ASN A 141 28.77 -6.64 -8.92
CA ASN A 141 29.92 -5.76 -9.11
C ASN A 141 30.12 -4.87 -7.86
N PRO A 142 31.29 -4.92 -7.18
CA PRO A 142 31.54 -4.14 -5.96
C PRO A 142 31.46 -2.63 -6.20
N ASN A 143 31.91 -2.16 -7.37
CA ASN A 143 31.97 -0.74 -7.74
C ASN A 143 30.66 -0.22 -8.36
N SER A 144 29.52 -0.86 -8.08
CA SER A 144 28.22 -0.39 -8.54
C SER A 144 27.77 0.87 -7.81
N TYR A 145 27.15 1.80 -8.56
CA TYR A 145 26.51 2.99 -8.00
C TYR A 145 25.57 2.68 -6.84
N ARG A 146 24.82 1.57 -6.95
CA ARG A 146 23.89 1.09 -5.91
C ARG A 146 24.60 0.79 -4.60
N ASN A 147 25.77 0.15 -4.66
CA ASN A 147 26.56 -0.20 -3.48
C ASN A 147 27.15 1.06 -2.83
N ARG A 148 27.74 1.96 -3.63
CA ARG A 148 28.24 3.26 -3.14
C ARG A 148 27.16 4.06 -2.40
N LYS A 149 25.94 4.09 -2.94
CA LYS A 149 24.82 4.77 -2.28
C LYS A 149 24.36 4.06 -1.01
N ARG A 150 24.24 2.73 -1.01
CA ARG A 150 23.91 1.93 0.18
C ARG A 150 24.90 2.20 1.32
N GLU A 151 26.20 2.15 1.04
CA GLU A 151 27.26 2.43 2.02
C GLU A 151 27.24 3.89 2.50
N SER A 152 26.97 4.85 1.61
CA SER A 152 26.86 6.25 2.01
C SER A 152 25.76 6.50 3.05
N PHE A 153 24.59 5.86 2.89
CA PHE A 153 23.51 5.96 3.86
C PHE A 153 23.84 5.25 5.18
N ARG A 154 24.52 4.09 5.11
CA ARG A 154 25.00 3.37 6.30
C ARG A 154 25.96 4.23 7.12
N LEU A 155 27.00 4.76 6.48
CA LEU A 155 28.01 5.60 7.13
C LEU A 155 27.42 6.89 7.70
N GLN A 156 26.44 7.51 7.01
CA GLN A 156 25.74 8.68 7.55
C GLN A 156 24.98 8.35 8.83
N ARG A 157 24.29 7.20 8.88
CA ARG A 157 23.57 6.74 10.06
C ARG A 157 24.52 6.47 11.23
N GLU A 158 25.63 5.79 10.97
CA GLU A 158 26.67 5.49 11.96
C GLU A 158 27.33 6.78 12.48
N ARG A 159 27.71 7.71 11.59
CA ARG A 159 28.27 9.02 11.99
C ARG A 159 27.30 9.85 12.82
N ARG A 160 26.01 9.85 12.48
CA ARG A 160 25.00 10.58 13.26
C ARG A 160 24.78 9.94 14.64
N LYS A 161 24.76 8.61 14.72
CA LYS A 161 24.68 7.86 15.97
C LYS A 161 25.89 8.15 16.86
N ALA A 162 27.10 8.04 16.31
CA ALA A 162 28.35 8.33 17.00
C ALA A 162 28.43 9.78 17.49
N ARG A 163 27.97 10.76 16.70
CA ARG A 163 27.87 12.17 17.16
C ARG A 163 26.89 12.33 18.33
N LYS A 164 25.77 11.61 18.32
CA LYS A 164 24.79 11.67 19.41
C LYS A 164 25.33 11.03 20.69
N GLU A 165 26.03 9.91 20.58
CA GLU A 165 26.63 9.18 21.70
C GLU A 165 27.90 9.87 22.23
N GLY A 166 28.68 10.50 21.35
CA GLY A 166 29.87 11.29 21.71
C GLY A 166 29.56 12.65 22.32
N VAL A 167 28.30 13.10 22.31
CA VAL A 167 27.84 14.23 23.12
C VAL A 167 27.53 13.70 24.52
N ILE A 168 28.59 13.46 25.28
CA ILE A 168 28.52 13.19 26.72
C ILE A 168 28.35 14.56 27.39
N LEU A 169 27.14 14.88 27.86
CA LEU A 169 26.98 15.93 28.85
C LEU A 169 27.72 15.41 30.09
N GLN A 170 28.93 15.91 30.37
CA GLN A 170 29.53 15.65 31.67
C GLN A 170 28.55 16.19 32.72
N PRO A 171 28.01 15.36 33.63
CA PRO A 171 27.31 15.92 34.77
C PRO A 171 28.34 16.74 35.53
N GLN A 172 28.11 18.06 35.65
CA GLN A 172 28.95 18.88 36.52
C GLN A 172 28.85 18.26 37.92
N LEU A 173 29.94 17.62 38.34
CA LEU A 173 30.10 17.18 39.71
C LEU A 173 30.34 18.46 40.51
N VAL A 174 29.26 19.10 40.92
CA VAL A 174 29.31 20.22 41.87
C VAL A 174 29.75 19.61 43.20
N VAL A 175 31.06 19.58 43.42
CA VAL A 175 31.64 19.21 44.70
C VAL A 175 31.23 20.30 45.67
N ALA A 176 30.18 20.03 46.45
CA ALA A 176 29.87 20.77 47.66
C ALA A 176 30.93 20.40 48.71
N SER A 177 32.17 20.87 48.56
CA SER A 177 33.15 20.81 49.63
C SER A 177 32.95 22.01 50.53
N ALA A 178 32.57 21.69 51.75
CA ALA A 178 32.33 22.56 52.87
C ALA A 178 33.54 23.46 53.21
N VAL A 179 33.18 24.55 53.87
CA VAL A 179 33.97 25.47 54.69
C VAL A 179 35.20 24.81 55.34
N GLU A 180 36.39 25.38 55.12
CA GLU A 180 37.46 25.37 56.12
C GLU A 180 38.00 26.79 56.29
N SER A 181 37.62 27.36 57.43
CA SER A 181 38.24 28.50 58.08
C SER A 181 39.21 27.97 59.13
N SER A 182 40.51 28.28 59.01
CA SER A 182 41.40 28.36 60.17
C SER A 182 42.64 29.15 59.83
N GLU A 183 42.84 30.19 60.63
CA GLU A 183 43.87 31.21 60.57
C GLU A 183 45.27 30.71 60.95
N ASP A 184 46.26 31.42 60.40
CA ASP A 184 47.48 31.94 61.02
C ASP A 184 48.19 31.11 62.08
N ASN A 185 49.46 30.77 61.79
CA ASN A 185 50.53 30.94 62.76
C ASN A 185 51.84 31.33 62.06
N LEU A 186 52.27 32.57 62.34
CA LEU A 186 53.60 33.09 62.08
C LEU A 186 54.65 32.26 62.84
N THR A 187 55.74 31.90 62.16
CA THR A 187 57.01 31.59 62.83
C THR A 187 58.10 32.48 62.28
N THR A 188 58.49 33.40 63.15
CA THR A 188 59.72 34.20 63.22
C THR A 188 60.95 33.41 62.79
N THR A 189 61.74 33.97 61.88
CA THR A 189 63.17 33.67 61.75
C THR A 189 63.97 34.94 62.00
N CYS A 190 65.04 34.74 62.76
CA CYS A 190 65.91 35.69 63.45
C CYS A 190 66.50 36.83 62.60
#